data_AF-A0A3D1DNG0-F1
#
_entry.id   AF-A0A3D1DNG0-F1
#
_cell.length_a   1.000
_cell.length_b   1.000
_cell.length_c   1.000
_cell.angle_alpha   90.00
_cell.angle_beta   90.00
_cell.angle_gamma   90.00
#
_symmetry.space_group_name_H-M   'P 1'
#
loop_
_entity.id
_entity.type
_entity.pdbx_description
1 polymer ?
#
loop_
_entity_poly.entity_id
_entity_poly.type
_entity_poly.pdbx_seq_one_letter_code
_entity_poly.pdbx_strand_id
1 'polypeptide(L)'
;WAIRCNLVTIVDGCMQSFTAGQVDDETAGRLIHRLQQGVGDESGWQYHAGVGYRNLLVHWPGSADPLFSDETLSTPPHDMTNLLVTGHLPSGPGSEMLVELMDRSREMFADSDVDSQATQVWLWGLGRRLDLESFHERFGLRGAVVTAVDLVRGLGLVLGWSVIDVEGATGYLDTDYEAKGKAVV
;
A
#
# COMPACT_ATOMS: atom_id res chain seq x y z
N TRP A 1 0.19 -0.84 -12.48
CA TRP A 1 0.65 -1.65 -11.34
C TRP A 1 0.30 -0.94 -10.05
N ALA A 2 -0.24 -1.66 -9.07
CA ALA A 2 -0.43 -1.16 -7.71
C ALA A 2 0.59 -1.85 -6.81
N ILE A 3 1.39 -1.07 -6.11
CA ILE A 3 2.48 -1.54 -5.25
C ILE A 3 2.16 -1.08 -3.83
N ARG A 4 2.31 -1.98 -2.85
CA ARG A 4 2.21 -1.60 -1.43
C ARG A 4 3.40 -0.73 -1.08
N CYS A 5 3.13 0.39 -0.42
CA CYS A 5 4.13 1.36 0.02
C CYS A 5 4.06 1.44 1.54
N ASN A 6 4.98 0.79 2.23
CA ASN A 6 5.06 0.86 3.68
C ASN A 6 6.01 1.98 4.13
N LEU A 7 5.63 2.79 5.11
CA LEU A 7 6.59 3.61 5.84
C LEU A 7 7.33 2.71 6.85
N VAL A 8 8.66 2.74 6.80
CA VAL A 8 9.51 1.86 7.61
C VAL A 8 10.64 2.62 8.30
N THR A 9 11.19 2.04 9.36
CA THR A 9 12.39 2.51 10.05
C THR A 9 13.53 1.54 9.79
N ILE A 10 14.57 2.01 9.10
CA ILE A 10 15.79 1.25 8.83
C ILE A 10 16.98 2.02 9.43
N VAL A 11 17.69 1.39 10.36
CA VAL A 11 18.87 1.95 11.03
C VAL A 11 20.04 1.00 10.80
N ASP A 12 21.17 1.54 10.35
CA ASP A 12 22.38 0.77 10.03
C ASP A 12 22.12 -0.43 9.08
N GLY A 13 21.20 -0.24 8.12
CA GLY A 13 20.81 -1.25 7.15
C GLY A 13 19.86 -2.34 7.69
N CYS A 14 19.42 -2.24 8.95
CA CYS A 14 18.53 -3.20 9.60
C CYS A 14 17.09 -2.66 9.71
N MET A 15 16.10 -3.48 9.37
CA MET A 15 14.67 -3.15 9.51
C MET A 15 14.26 -3.15 10.99
N GLN A 16 14.36 -2.00 11.64
CA GLN A 16 13.99 -1.83 13.05
C GLN A 16 12.46 -1.85 13.24
N SER A 17 11.71 -1.30 12.28
CA SER A 17 10.25 -1.31 12.34
C SER A 17 9.64 -1.25 10.94
N PHE A 18 8.82 -2.25 10.60
CA PHE A 18 8.03 -2.28 9.36
C PHE A 18 6.79 -1.36 9.39
N THR A 19 6.59 -0.65 10.49
CA THR A 19 5.44 0.23 10.76
C THR A 19 5.82 1.65 11.11
N ALA A 20 7.12 1.97 11.08
CA ALA A 20 7.67 3.23 11.56
C ALA A 20 7.13 3.67 12.95
N GLY A 21 7.04 2.73 13.91
CA GLY A 21 6.54 3.03 15.25
C GLY A 21 5.02 3.18 15.32
N GLN A 22 4.27 2.54 14.40
CA GLN A 22 2.83 2.78 14.21
C GLN A 22 2.54 4.26 13.90
N VAL A 23 3.29 4.84 12.95
CA VAL A 23 3.09 6.22 12.51
C VAL A 23 1.61 6.50 12.22
N ASP A 24 1.12 7.62 12.72
CA ASP A 24 -0.27 8.05 12.57
C ASP A 24 -0.58 8.55 11.15
N ASP A 25 -1.87 8.67 10.84
CA ASP A 25 -2.37 9.04 9.51
C ASP A 25 -1.94 10.46 9.08
N GLU A 26 -1.85 11.41 10.01
CA GLU A 26 -1.48 12.79 9.70
C GLU A 26 0.01 12.86 9.30
N THR A 27 0.87 12.28 10.13
CA THR A 27 2.32 12.20 9.88
C THR A 27 2.60 11.41 8.60
N ALA A 28 1.96 10.25 8.43
CA ALA A 28 2.11 9.44 7.22
C ALA A 28 1.65 10.21 5.98
N GLY A 29 0.49 10.87 6.04
CA GLY A 29 -0.05 11.66 4.94
C GLY A 29 0.90 12.77 4.47
N ARG A 30 1.53 13.48 5.40
CA ARG A 30 2.55 14.51 5.08
C ARG A 30 3.74 13.93 4.34
N LEU A 31 4.27 12.80 4.80
CA LEU A 31 5.42 12.13 4.15
C LEU A 31 5.07 11.63 2.75
N ILE A 32 3.91 10.98 2.60
CA ILE A 32 3.45 10.47 1.30
C ILE A 32 3.16 11.60 0.31
N HIS A 33 2.58 12.71 0.78
CA HIS A 33 2.39 13.90 -0.06
C HIS A 33 3.72 14.49 -0.54
N ARG A 34 4.72 14.56 0.34
CA ARG A 34 6.07 15.00 -0.03
C ARG A 34 6.65 14.13 -1.14
N LEU A 35 6.51 12.79 -1.05
CA LEU A 35 6.95 11.88 -2.12
C LEU A 35 6.21 12.13 -3.43
N GLN A 36 4.89 12.35 -3.40
CA GLN A 36 4.11 12.68 -4.60
C GLN A 36 4.66 13.93 -5.29
N GLN A 37 4.96 14.98 -4.53
CA GLN A 37 5.56 16.20 -5.08
C GLN A 37 6.93 15.95 -5.72
N GLY A 38 7.70 14.98 -5.20
CA GLY A 38 9.00 14.61 -5.73
C GLY A 38 8.94 13.93 -7.09
N VAL A 39 7.99 13.02 -7.30
CA VAL A 39 7.89 12.30 -8.58
C VAL A 39 7.25 13.12 -9.68
N GLY A 40 6.34 14.06 -9.34
CA GLY A 40 5.64 14.91 -10.31
C GLY A 40 4.58 14.15 -11.11
N ASP A 41 3.55 14.87 -11.55
CA ASP A 41 2.32 14.27 -12.09
C ASP A 41 2.50 13.59 -13.45
N GLU A 42 3.49 14.01 -14.24
CA GLU A 42 3.78 13.46 -15.57
C GLU A 42 4.60 12.16 -15.53
N SER A 43 5.11 11.76 -14.36
CA SER A 43 6.00 10.61 -14.21
C SER A 43 5.33 9.24 -14.39
N GLY A 44 4.00 9.20 -14.38
CA GLY A 44 3.23 7.95 -14.34
C GLY A 44 3.17 7.30 -12.95
N TRP A 45 3.84 7.87 -11.94
CA TRP A 45 3.83 7.43 -10.55
C TRP A 45 2.87 8.25 -9.69
N GLN A 46 2.09 7.56 -8.87
CA GLN A 46 1.12 8.18 -7.97
C GLN A 46 1.19 7.54 -6.59
N TYR A 47 1.61 8.31 -5.61
CA TYR A 47 1.56 7.96 -4.21
C TYR A 47 0.18 8.28 -3.63
N HIS A 48 -0.39 7.33 -2.90
CA HIS A 48 -1.66 7.49 -2.21
C HIS A 48 -1.48 7.18 -0.73
N ALA A 49 -1.83 8.16 0.12
CA ALA A 49 -1.87 7.95 1.56
C ALA A 49 -3.00 6.98 1.90
N GLY A 50 -2.71 6.02 2.77
CA GLY A 50 -3.65 5.07 3.33
C GLY A 50 -3.76 5.25 4.84
N VAL A 51 -3.73 4.14 5.58
CA VAL A 51 -3.86 4.13 7.05
C VAL A 51 -2.49 3.89 7.67
N GLY A 52 -1.99 4.91 8.37
CA GLY A 52 -0.70 4.98 9.03
C GLY A 52 0.43 4.59 8.10
N TYR A 53 1.18 3.57 8.50
CA TYR A 53 2.31 3.08 7.71
C TYR A 53 1.93 2.40 6.39
N ARG A 54 0.65 2.07 6.14
CA ARG A 54 0.21 1.32 4.94
C ARG A 54 -0.33 2.26 3.88
N ASN A 55 0.45 2.44 2.82
CA ASN A 55 0.16 3.36 1.72
C ASN A 55 0.27 2.61 0.37
N LEU A 56 -0.01 3.30 -0.73
CA LEU A 56 0.07 2.73 -2.07
C LEU A 56 0.94 3.59 -2.99
N LEU A 57 1.63 2.93 -3.90
CA LEU A 57 2.25 3.52 -5.07
C LEU A 57 1.60 2.89 -6.31
N VAL A 58 1.02 3.70 -7.16
CA VAL A 58 0.42 3.27 -8.42
C VAL A 58 1.30 3.74 -9.57
N HIS A 59 1.61 2.81 -10.47
CA HIS A 59 2.23 3.10 -11.75
C HIS A 59 1.20 2.90 -12.85
N TRP A 60 0.92 3.95 -13.61
CA TRP A 60 0.10 3.88 -14.82
C TRP A 60 1.03 3.75 -16.03
N PRO A 61 1.27 2.53 -16.55
CA PRO A 61 1.96 2.40 -17.82
C PRO A 61 1.08 3.09 -18.86
N GLY A 62 1.65 4.07 -19.57
CA GLY A 62 1.00 4.64 -20.75
C GLY A 62 0.93 3.60 -21.88
N SER A 63 1.36 3.97 -23.08
CA SER A 63 1.46 3.03 -24.20
C SER A 63 2.75 2.19 -24.22
N ALA A 64 3.56 2.26 -23.16
CA ALA A 64 4.85 1.57 -23.07
C ALA A 64 4.68 0.11 -22.61
N ASP A 65 5.71 -0.70 -22.89
CA ASP A 65 5.82 -2.07 -22.36
C ASP A 65 5.71 -2.09 -20.82
N PRO A 66 5.15 -3.18 -20.24
CA PRO A 66 5.00 -3.27 -18.80
C PRO A 66 6.36 -3.26 -18.10
N LEU A 67 6.56 -2.25 -17.25
CA LEU A 67 7.79 -2.06 -16.47
C LEU A 67 8.14 -3.24 -15.55
N PHE A 68 7.11 -3.92 -15.04
CA PHE A 68 7.23 -5.06 -14.13
C PHE A 68 6.59 -6.31 -14.73
N SER A 69 6.94 -7.47 -14.18
CA SER A 69 6.34 -8.75 -14.55
C SER A 69 6.06 -9.60 -13.31
N ASP A 70 5.54 -10.82 -13.50
CA ASP A 70 5.38 -11.79 -12.42
C ASP A 70 6.73 -12.32 -11.89
N GLU A 71 7.84 -11.98 -12.57
CA GLU A 71 9.21 -12.26 -12.13
C GLU A 71 9.82 -11.11 -11.30
N THR A 72 9.12 -9.98 -11.16
CA THR A 72 9.52 -8.89 -10.27
C THR A 72 9.24 -9.30 -8.82
N LEU A 73 10.29 -9.67 -8.11
CA LEU A 73 10.20 -10.15 -6.73
C LEU A 73 10.33 -8.98 -5.74
N SER A 74 9.58 -9.06 -4.64
CA SER A 74 9.68 -8.11 -3.53
C SER A 74 9.36 -8.82 -2.21
N THR A 75 10.00 -8.40 -1.13
CA THR A 75 9.85 -9.02 0.19
C THR A 75 8.92 -8.18 1.06
N PRO A 76 7.94 -8.78 1.78
CA PRO A 76 7.15 -8.04 2.76
C PRO A 76 8.03 -7.51 3.91
N PRO A 77 7.86 -6.25 4.36
CA PRO A 77 8.76 -5.69 5.36
C PRO A 77 8.59 -6.30 6.75
N HIS A 78 7.43 -6.86 7.07
CA HIS A 78 7.17 -7.53 8.36
C HIS A 78 7.93 -8.85 8.52
N ASP A 79 8.28 -9.51 7.42
CA ASP A 79 9.08 -10.74 7.43
C ASP A 79 10.55 -10.48 7.76
N MET A 80 10.99 -9.22 7.75
CA MET A 80 12.39 -8.83 7.87
C MET A 80 12.72 -8.08 9.17
N THR A 81 11.82 -8.06 10.14
CA THR A 81 12.04 -7.33 11.40
C THR A 81 13.33 -7.80 12.07
N ASN A 82 14.23 -6.87 12.38
CA ASN A 82 15.58 -7.10 12.92
C ASN A 82 16.58 -7.81 11.98
N LEU A 83 16.34 -7.79 10.66
CA LEU A 83 17.25 -8.34 9.65
C LEU A 83 17.85 -7.23 8.77
N LEU A 84 19.01 -7.52 8.16
CA LEU A 84 19.63 -6.66 7.16
C LEU A 84 18.80 -6.64 5.87
N VAL A 85 18.57 -5.46 5.29
CA VAL A 85 17.66 -5.31 4.14
C VAL A 85 18.33 -5.57 2.78
N THR A 86 19.66 -5.52 2.68
CA THR A 86 20.41 -5.57 1.41
C THR A 86 20.11 -6.82 0.57
N GLY A 87 19.83 -7.96 1.21
CA GLY A 87 19.49 -9.22 0.52
C GLY A 87 18.01 -9.37 0.16
N HIS A 88 17.17 -8.38 0.47
CA HIS A 88 15.71 -8.46 0.35
C HIS A 88 15.07 -7.33 -0.45
N LEU A 89 15.91 -6.44 -1.00
CA LEU A 89 15.46 -5.41 -1.92
C LEU A 89 14.76 -6.05 -3.14
N PRO A 90 13.86 -5.29 -3.82
CA PRO A 90 13.24 -5.77 -5.04
C PRO A 90 14.26 -6.27 -6.05
N SER A 91 13.89 -7.31 -6.80
CA SER A 91 14.74 -7.91 -7.84
C SER A 91 13.91 -8.36 -9.04
N GLY A 92 14.57 -8.64 -10.17
CA GLY A 92 13.89 -8.97 -11.42
C GLY A 92 13.53 -7.73 -12.25
N PRO A 93 12.69 -7.89 -13.29
CA PRO A 93 12.38 -6.80 -14.24
C PRO A 93 11.83 -5.55 -13.55
N GLY A 94 12.39 -4.38 -13.87
CA GLY A 94 11.95 -3.06 -13.37
C GLY A 94 12.29 -2.78 -11.90
N SER A 95 12.88 -3.74 -11.18
CA SER A 95 13.17 -3.61 -9.74
C SER A 95 14.09 -2.44 -9.41
N GLU A 96 14.99 -2.07 -10.31
CA GLU A 96 15.86 -0.91 -10.21
C GLU A 96 15.09 0.39 -9.98
N MET A 97 13.92 0.55 -10.61
CA MET A 97 13.07 1.72 -10.43
C MET A 97 12.42 1.74 -9.04
N LEU A 98 12.07 0.57 -8.49
CA LEU A 98 11.55 0.48 -7.12
C LEU A 98 12.63 0.83 -6.11
N VAL A 99 13.86 0.34 -6.31
CA VAL A 99 15.00 0.64 -5.45
C VAL A 99 15.33 2.12 -5.51
N GLU A 100 15.36 2.73 -6.70
CA GLU A 100 15.57 4.17 -6.86
C GLU A 100 14.51 4.99 -6.10
N LEU A 101 13.22 4.62 -6.20
CA LEU A 101 12.15 5.29 -5.45
C LEU A 101 12.28 5.10 -3.92
N MET A 102 12.72 3.92 -3.47
CA MET A 102 13.02 3.68 -2.05
C MET A 102 14.19 4.56 -1.58
N ASP A 103 15.28 4.62 -2.32
CA ASP A 103 16.47 5.41 -1.97
C ASP A 103 16.16 6.91 -1.99
N ARG A 104 15.44 7.39 -3.01
CA ARG A 104 14.99 8.78 -3.07
C ARG A 104 14.09 9.15 -1.89
N SER A 105 13.22 8.24 -1.45
CA SER A 105 12.39 8.49 -0.27
C SER A 105 13.21 8.69 1.00
N ARG A 106 14.34 7.98 1.12
CA ARG A 106 15.28 8.14 2.24
C ARG A 106 15.86 9.55 2.28
N GLU A 107 16.32 10.05 1.13
CA GLU A 107 16.85 11.40 1.01
C GLU A 107 15.78 12.45 1.33
N MET A 108 14.58 12.28 0.78
CA MET A 108 13.48 13.22 0.98
C MET A 108 12.98 13.26 2.43
N PHE A 109 13.06 12.14 3.15
CA PHE A 109 12.67 12.07 4.57
C PHE A 109 13.76 12.63 5.47
N ALA A 110 15.04 12.42 5.15
CA ALA A 110 16.15 13.02 5.90
C ALA A 110 16.16 14.55 5.84
N ASP A 111 15.67 15.13 4.73
CA ASP A 111 15.50 16.58 4.54
C ASP A 111 14.10 17.10 4.96
N SER A 112 13.29 16.27 5.63
CA SER A 112 11.94 16.63 6.04
C SER A 112 11.91 17.28 7.43
N ASP A 113 11.01 18.23 7.63
CA ASP A 113 10.68 18.82 8.94
C ASP A 113 9.62 18.01 9.70
N VAL A 114 9.15 16.91 9.12
CA VAL A 114 8.16 16.01 9.73
C VAL A 114 8.83 15.18 10.83
N ASP A 115 8.38 15.35 12.07
CA ASP A 115 8.80 14.51 13.20
C ASP A 115 8.24 13.09 13.03
N SER A 116 9.08 12.15 12.58
CA SER A 116 8.68 10.78 12.31
C SER A 116 9.85 9.82 12.49
N GLN A 117 9.54 8.59 12.91
CA GLN A 117 10.51 7.49 12.91
C GLN A 117 10.68 6.86 11.53
N ALA A 118 9.87 7.23 10.54
CA ALA A 118 9.97 6.70 9.18
C ALA A 118 11.26 7.20 8.52
N THR A 119 12.12 6.28 8.08
CA THR A 119 13.38 6.62 7.41
C THR A 119 13.27 6.54 5.91
N GLN A 120 12.34 5.72 5.38
CA GLN A 120 12.09 5.57 3.95
C GLN A 120 10.78 4.82 3.71
N VAL A 121 10.37 4.70 2.44
CA VAL A 121 9.36 3.75 2.02
C VAL A 121 9.96 2.36 1.75
N TRP A 122 9.11 1.35 1.85
CA TRP A 122 9.37 0.00 1.40
C TRP A 122 8.27 -0.42 0.41
N LEU A 123 8.65 -0.58 -0.85
CA LEU A 123 7.78 -0.95 -1.97
C LEU A 123 7.77 -2.47 -2.17
N TRP A 124 6.58 -3.08 -2.08
CA TRP A 124 6.42 -4.54 -2.16
C TRP A 124 5.03 -4.95 -2.61
N GLY A 125 4.84 -6.26 -2.85
CA GLY A 125 3.51 -6.82 -3.12
C GLY A 125 2.87 -6.24 -4.38
N LEU A 126 3.63 -6.23 -5.48
CA LEU A 126 3.17 -5.74 -6.77
C LEU A 126 1.91 -6.48 -7.24
N GLY A 127 0.92 -5.72 -7.67
CA GLY A 127 -0.33 -6.23 -8.19
C GLY A 127 -0.74 -5.54 -9.49
N ARG A 128 -1.46 -6.28 -10.33
CA ARG A 128 -2.17 -5.72 -11.50
C ARG A 128 -3.65 -5.62 -11.17
N ARG A 129 -4.35 -4.72 -11.87
CA ARG A 129 -5.80 -4.67 -11.82
C ARG A 129 -6.34 -6.05 -12.22
N LEU A 130 -7.15 -6.64 -11.37
CA LEU A 130 -7.87 -7.88 -11.67
C LEU A 130 -9.03 -7.53 -12.62
N ASP A 131 -9.13 -8.28 -13.70
CA ASP A 131 -10.29 -8.27 -14.59
C ASP A 131 -11.02 -9.60 -14.40
N LEU A 132 -12.10 -9.56 -13.62
CA LEU A 132 -12.91 -10.71 -13.28
C LEU A 132 -14.34 -10.49 -13.77
N GLU A 133 -14.97 -11.56 -14.23
CA GLU A 133 -16.42 -11.59 -14.42
C GLU A 133 -17.12 -11.23 -13.10
N SER A 134 -18.16 -10.40 -13.17
CA SER A 134 -18.89 -10.00 -11.97
C SER A 134 -19.59 -11.20 -11.33
N PHE A 135 -19.83 -11.12 -10.02
CA PHE A 135 -20.51 -12.19 -9.30
C PHE A 135 -21.92 -12.48 -9.87
N HIS A 136 -22.60 -11.44 -10.37
CA HIS A 136 -23.90 -11.57 -10.99
C HIS A 136 -23.86 -12.24 -12.36
N GLU A 137 -22.88 -11.92 -13.21
CA GLU A 137 -22.73 -12.59 -14.52
C GLU A 137 -22.46 -14.09 -14.33
N ARG A 138 -21.57 -14.43 -13.39
CA ARG A 138 -21.19 -15.82 -13.16
C ARG A 138 -22.25 -16.67 -12.46
N PHE A 139 -22.95 -16.09 -11.48
CA PHE A 139 -23.83 -16.85 -10.58
C PHE A 139 -25.29 -16.40 -10.57
N GLY A 140 -25.64 -15.29 -11.25
CA GLY A 140 -26.98 -14.70 -11.22
C GLY A 140 -27.38 -14.07 -9.88
N LEU A 141 -26.42 -13.92 -8.96
CA LEU A 141 -26.65 -13.42 -7.61
C LEU A 141 -26.04 -12.04 -7.41
N ARG A 142 -26.59 -11.27 -6.46
CA ARG A 142 -26.04 -9.99 -6.01
C ARG A 142 -25.52 -10.13 -4.59
N GLY A 143 -24.48 -9.36 -4.27
CA GLY A 143 -23.85 -9.37 -2.96
C GLY A 143 -23.45 -7.96 -2.53
N ALA A 144 -23.14 -7.85 -1.25
CA ALA A 144 -22.59 -6.65 -0.63
C ALA A 144 -21.48 -7.04 0.35
N VAL A 145 -20.59 -6.10 0.65
CA VAL A 145 -19.49 -6.31 1.60
C VAL A 145 -19.53 -5.26 2.71
N VAL A 146 -19.45 -5.71 3.96
CA VAL A 146 -19.25 -4.87 5.15
C VAL A 146 -17.86 -5.15 5.70
N THR A 147 -16.92 -4.22 5.50
CA THR A 147 -15.54 -4.39 5.95
C THR A 147 -14.86 -3.04 6.17
N ALA A 148 -13.97 -2.99 7.16
CA ALA A 148 -13.06 -1.89 7.40
C ALA A 148 -11.72 -2.08 6.66
N VAL A 149 -11.47 -3.29 6.15
CA VAL A 149 -10.19 -3.68 5.55
C VAL A 149 -10.23 -3.45 4.04
N ASP A 150 -9.37 -2.57 3.54
CA ASP A 150 -9.35 -2.15 2.13
C ASP A 150 -9.17 -3.30 1.14
N LEU A 151 -8.40 -4.34 1.49
CA LEU A 151 -8.24 -5.52 0.63
C LEU A 151 -9.59 -6.20 0.32
N VAL A 152 -10.40 -6.39 1.36
CA VAL A 152 -11.71 -7.06 1.24
C VAL A 152 -12.70 -6.13 0.53
N ARG A 153 -12.62 -4.83 0.78
CA ARG A 153 -13.40 -3.80 0.08
C ARG A 153 -13.10 -3.83 -1.44
N GLY A 154 -11.82 -3.84 -1.79
CA GLY A 154 -11.36 -3.92 -3.18
C GLY A 154 -11.85 -5.18 -3.89
N LEU A 155 -11.81 -6.34 -3.23
CA LEU A 155 -12.34 -7.59 -3.79
C LEU A 155 -13.85 -7.50 -4.04
N GLY A 156 -14.62 -6.94 -3.11
CA GLY A 156 -16.05 -6.70 -3.31
C GLY A 156 -16.33 -5.84 -4.54
N LEU A 157 -15.57 -4.76 -4.72
CA LEU A 157 -15.70 -3.89 -5.90
C LEU A 157 -15.38 -4.62 -7.21
N VAL A 158 -14.32 -5.43 -7.24
CA VAL A 158 -13.96 -6.24 -8.42
C VAL A 158 -15.05 -7.26 -8.75
N LEU A 159 -15.71 -7.83 -7.74
CA LEU A 159 -16.84 -8.75 -7.91
C LEU A 159 -18.17 -8.05 -8.28
N GLY A 160 -18.20 -6.72 -8.34
CA GLY A 160 -19.40 -5.93 -8.61
C GLY A 160 -20.36 -5.84 -7.42
N TRP A 161 -19.88 -6.05 -6.20
CA TRP A 161 -20.67 -5.90 -4.98
C TRP A 161 -20.72 -4.46 -4.50
N SER A 162 -21.81 -4.11 -3.81
CA SER A 162 -21.89 -2.84 -3.09
C SER A 162 -21.05 -2.90 -1.82
N VAL A 163 -20.31 -1.83 -1.54
CA VAL A 163 -19.61 -1.64 -0.27
C VAL A 163 -20.57 -0.93 0.68
N ILE A 164 -20.79 -1.49 1.86
CA ILE A 164 -21.60 -0.90 2.92
C ILE A 164 -20.64 -0.39 3.99
N ASP A 165 -20.52 0.94 4.06
CA ASP A 165 -19.74 1.59 5.11
C ASP A 165 -20.55 1.65 6.40
N VAL A 166 -19.92 1.23 7.50
CA VAL A 166 -20.53 1.17 8.82
C VAL A 166 -19.70 2.02 9.76
N GLU A 167 -20.32 3.01 10.39
CA GLU A 167 -19.67 3.83 11.40
C GLU A 167 -19.18 2.95 12.55
N GLY A 168 -17.96 3.21 13.04
CA GLY A 168 -17.33 2.37 14.07
C GLY A 168 -16.72 1.05 13.55
N ALA A 169 -16.82 0.73 12.25
CA ALA A 169 -16.07 -0.38 11.68
C ALA A 169 -14.60 0.01 11.47
N THR A 170 -13.76 -0.17 12.49
CA THR A 170 -12.34 0.22 12.48
C THR A 170 -11.42 -0.85 11.90
N GLY A 171 -11.84 -2.13 11.95
CA GLY A 171 -10.98 -3.26 11.58
C GLY A 171 -9.94 -3.62 12.66
N TYR A 172 -10.02 -3.00 13.82
CA TYR A 172 -9.20 -3.28 15.01
C TYR A 172 -10.07 -3.86 16.13
N LEU A 173 -9.48 -4.06 17.32
CA LEU A 173 -10.17 -4.64 18.48
C LEU A 173 -11.32 -3.77 19.02
N ASP A 174 -11.28 -2.47 18.72
CA ASP A 174 -12.29 -1.49 19.08
C ASP A 174 -13.44 -1.38 18.05
N THR A 175 -13.47 -2.25 17.04
CA THR A 175 -14.51 -2.21 16.01
C THR A 175 -15.91 -2.47 16.59
N ASP A 176 -16.91 -1.75 16.10
CA ASP A 176 -18.30 -1.98 16.47
C ASP A 176 -18.87 -3.21 15.74
N TYR A 177 -18.82 -4.36 16.42
CA TYR A 177 -19.35 -5.62 15.90
C TYR A 177 -20.87 -5.60 15.75
N GLU A 178 -21.58 -4.90 16.64
CA GLU A 178 -23.04 -4.85 16.64
C GLU A 178 -23.55 -4.03 15.46
N ALA A 179 -22.94 -2.86 15.21
CA ALA A 179 -23.26 -2.02 14.05
C ALA A 179 -23.05 -2.79 12.73
N LYS A 180 -21.95 -3.54 12.62
CA LYS A 180 -21.69 -4.39 11.43
C LYS A 180 -22.76 -5.47 11.26
N GLY A 181 -23.20 -6.10 12.34
CA GLY A 181 -24.27 -7.09 12.32
C GLY A 181 -25.62 -6.50 11.90
N LYS A 182 -25.96 -5.31 12.40
CA LYS A 182 -27.18 -4.58 12.03
C LYS A 182 -27.20 -4.14 10.56
N ALA A 183 -26.03 -3.90 9.96
CA ALA A 183 -25.93 -3.46 8.58
C ALA A 183 -26.21 -4.56 7.53
N VAL A 184 -26.26 -5.84 7.94
CA VAL A 184 -26.43 -7.00 7.04
C VAL A 184 -27.76 -7.76 7.23
N VAL A 185 -28.67 -7.23 8.05
CA VAL A 185 -29.99 -7.81 8.34
C VAL A 185 -31.12 -7.00 7.73
#